data_AF-A0A2V9E4E1-F1
#
_entry.id   AF-A0A2V9E4E1-F1
#
_cell.length_a   1.000
_cell.length_b   1.000
_cell.length_c   1.000
_cell.angle_alpha   90.00
_cell.angle_beta   90.00
_cell.angle_gamma   90.00
#
_symmetry.space_group_name_H-M   'P 1'
#
loop_
_entity.id
_entity.type
_entity.pdbx_description
1 polymer ?
#
loop_
_entity_poly.entity_id
_entity_poly.type
_entity_poly.pdbx_seq_one_letter_code
_entity_poly.pdbx_strand_id
1 'polypeptide(L)'
;MPRRSCGWELRNSLRAILQKAVAPLDRAADLAPKDINILDYRGRAHLLVSKNSYAQMYALDPNSWRMHRLSAQIYSEANQHKEAIREFEAAVKLSPKQPDLYEELGDLGSTLVEQGKSQTGVPLLKEAVKILGGPTVADYYLGRGLADLGM
;
A
#
# COMPACT_ATOMS: atom_id res chain seq x y z
N MET A 1 -37.12 -14.94 -5.24
CA MET A 1 -36.05 -15.23 -4.26
C MET A 1 -34.85 -15.75 -5.02
N PRO A 2 -33.65 -15.13 -4.96
CA PRO A 2 -32.50 -15.66 -5.68
C PRO A 2 -31.89 -16.81 -4.87
N ARG A 3 -31.80 -18.00 -5.48
CA ARG A 3 -31.10 -19.17 -4.90
C ARG A 3 -29.61 -18.83 -4.81
N ARG A 4 -29.09 -18.65 -3.60
CA ARG A 4 -27.65 -18.57 -3.36
C ARG A 4 -27.06 -19.92 -3.75
N SER A 5 -26.12 -19.93 -4.70
CA SER A 5 -25.47 -21.17 -5.13
C SER A 5 -24.58 -21.69 -4.01
N CYS A 6 -24.47 -23.03 -3.86
CA CYS A 6 -23.68 -23.69 -2.81
C CYS A 6 -22.23 -23.13 -2.70
N GLY A 7 -21.63 -22.74 -3.82
CA GLY A 7 -20.30 -22.10 -3.84
C GLY A 7 -20.24 -20.68 -3.24
N TRP A 8 -21.36 -19.94 -3.16
CA TRP A 8 -21.43 -18.63 -2.49
C TRP A 8 -21.39 -18.79 -0.96
N GLU A 9 -22.13 -19.76 -0.43
CA GLU A 9 -22.18 -20.02 1.01
C GLU A 9 -20.84 -20.54 1.53
N LEU A 10 -20.22 -21.47 0.78
CA LEU A 10 -18.87 -21.99 1.07
C LEU A 10 -17.78 -20.90 1.04
N ARG A 11 -17.83 -19.96 0.09
CA ARG A 11 -16.86 -18.86 0.04
C ARG A 11 -17.04 -17.88 1.20
N ASN A 12 -18.28 -17.61 1.60
CA ASN A 12 -18.56 -16.72 2.72
C ASN A 12 -18.25 -17.35 4.08
N SER A 13 -18.51 -18.64 4.24
CA SER A 13 -18.13 -19.38 5.44
C SER A 13 -16.61 -19.47 5.56
N LEU A 14 -15.91 -19.79 4.47
CA LEU A 14 -14.44 -19.78 4.42
C LEU A 14 -13.88 -18.38 4.75
N ARG A 15 -14.55 -17.31 4.28
CA ARG A 15 -14.17 -15.94 4.62
C ARG A 15 -14.26 -15.66 6.12
N ALA A 16 -15.39 -16.00 6.73
CA ALA A 16 -15.59 -15.78 8.16
C ALA A 16 -14.61 -16.61 9.03
N ILE A 17 -14.26 -17.82 8.58
CA ILE A 17 -13.32 -18.70 9.27
C ILE A 17 -11.90 -18.12 9.22
N LEU A 18 -11.44 -17.71 8.03
CA LEU A 18 -10.08 -17.18 7.85
C LEU A 18 -9.86 -15.84 8.59
N GLN A 19 -10.90 -15.03 8.79
CA GLN A 19 -10.80 -13.84 9.66
C GLN A 19 -10.51 -14.22 11.12
N LYS A 20 -11.17 -15.26 11.64
CA LYS A 20 -10.94 -15.77 13.01
C LYS A 20 -9.61 -16.52 13.14
N ALA A 21 -9.02 -16.96 12.03
CA ALA A 21 -7.78 -17.72 12.01
C ALA A 21 -6.52 -16.85 12.16
N VAL A 22 -6.60 -15.52 11.99
CA VAL A 22 -5.43 -14.62 12.06
C VAL A 22 -4.69 -14.74 13.39
N ALA A 23 -5.34 -14.48 14.52
CA ALA A 23 -4.67 -14.48 15.82
C ALA A 23 -4.06 -15.85 16.23
N PRO A 24 -4.72 -16.99 15.98
CA PRO A 24 -4.07 -18.30 16.14
C PRO A 24 -2.85 -18.50 15.25
N LEU A 25 -2.92 -18.09 13.97
CA LEU A 25 -1.83 -18.26 13.00
C LEU A 25 -0.65 -17.32 13.28
N ASP A 26 -0.91 -16.11 13.78
CA ASP A 26 0.14 -15.19 14.24
C ASP A 26 0.92 -15.81 15.40
N ARG A 27 0.23 -16.32 16.44
CA ARG A 27 0.88 -17.03 17.56
C ARG A 27 1.64 -18.27 17.12
N ALA A 28 1.11 -19.01 16.14
CA ALA A 28 1.79 -20.17 15.59
C ALA A 28 3.08 -19.79 14.86
N ALA A 29 3.08 -18.66 14.14
CA ALA A 29 4.26 -18.13 13.46
C ALA A 29 5.33 -17.65 14.44
N ASP A 30 4.95 -17.14 15.61
CA ASP A 30 5.91 -16.77 16.66
C ASP A 30 6.66 -18.00 17.21
N LEU A 31 5.97 -19.15 17.31
CA LEU A 31 6.55 -20.40 17.82
C LEU A 31 7.37 -21.15 16.77
N ALA A 32 6.93 -21.13 15.51
CA ALA A 32 7.57 -21.84 14.41
C ALA A 32 7.70 -20.93 13.17
N PRO A 33 8.59 -19.91 13.21
CA PRO A 33 8.65 -18.86 12.19
C PRO A 33 9.13 -19.33 10.81
N LYS A 34 9.68 -20.53 10.71
CA LYS A 34 10.17 -21.13 9.46
C LYS A 34 9.28 -22.25 8.92
N ASP A 35 8.13 -22.53 9.57
CA ASP A 35 7.18 -23.51 9.06
C ASP A 35 6.39 -22.93 7.88
N ILE A 36 6.63 -23.50 6.70
CA ILE A 36 6.03 -23.02 5.44
C ILE A 36 4.50 -23.13 5.43
N ASN A 37 3.92 -24.11 6.13
CA ASN A 37 2.47 -24.28 6.16
C ASN A 37 1.84 -23.18 7.03
N ILE A 38 2.43 -22.89 8.19
CA ILE A 38 1.97 -21.80 9.06
C ILE A 38 2.04 -20.48 8.29
N LEU A 39 3.13 -20.23 7.57
CA LEU A 39 3.29 -19.02 6.77
C LEU A 39 2.27 -18.94 5.62
N ASP A 40 2.00 -20.02 4.89
CA ASP A 40 0.97 -20.05 3.82
C ASP A 40 -0.43 -19.75 4.38
N TYR A 41 -0.85 -20.45 5.44
CA TYR A 41 -2.17 -20.21 6.05
C TYR A 41 -2.28 -18.81 6.64
N ARG A 42 -1.23 -18.32 7.30
CA ARG A 42 -1.17 -16.96 7.85
C ARG A 42 -1.31 -15.92 6.74
N GLY A 43 -0.55 -16.06 5.65
CA GLY A 43 -0.63 -15.17 4.49
C GLY A 43 -2.04 -15.14 3.87
N ARG A 44 -2.67 -16.31 3.71
CA ARG A 44 -4.05 -16.40 3.20
C ARG A 44 -5.08 -15.72 4.11
N ALA A 45 -4.93 -15.88 5.42
CA ALA A 45 -5.82 -15.26 6.40
C ALA A 45 -5.72 -13.72 6.35
N HIS A 46 -4.49 -13.19 6.39
CA HIS A 46 -4.24 -11.74 6.29
C HIS A 46 -4.69 -11.15 4.95
N LEU A 47 -4.42 -11.84 3.83
CA LEU A 47 -4.87 -11.41 2.50
C LEU A 47 -6.41 -11.26 2.46
N LEU A 48 -7.13 -12.16 3.11
CA LEU A 48 -8.58 -12.13 3.11
C LEU A 48 -9.16 -11.05 4.01
N VAL A 49 -8.54 -10.80 5.16
CA VAL A 49 -8.87 -9.65 6.02
C VAL A 49 -8.66 -8.35 5.23
N SER A 50 -7.51 -8.19 4.59
CA SER A 50 -7.20 -7.02 3.74
C SER A 50 -8.24 -6.84 2.64
N LYS A 51 -8.56 -7.89 1.87
CA LYS A 51 -9.60 -7.85 0.83
C LYS A 51 -10.97 -7.45 1.36
N ASN A 52 -11.33 -7.87 2.57
CA ASN A 52 -12.61 -7.49 3.18
C ASN A 52 -12.62 -6.01 3.57
N SER A 53 -11.56 -5.52 4.21
CA SER A 53 -11.42 -4.12 4.57
C SER A 53 -11.44 -3.22 3.33
N TYR A 54 -10.70 -3.58 2.28
CA TYR A 54 -10.73 -2.88 0.99
C TYR A 54 -12.17 -2.79 0.43
N ALA A 55 -12.89 -3.91 0.38
CA ALA A 55 -14.26 -3.94 -0.13
C ALA A 55 -15.22 -3.05 0.69
N GLN A 56 -15.03 -3.00 2.02
CA GLN A 56 -15.82 -2.14 2.89
C GLN A 56 -15.51 -0.67 2.65
N MET A 57 -14.23 -0.29 2.55
CA MET A 57 -13.84 1.09 2.30
C MET A 57 -14.35 1.55 0.92
N TYR A 58 -14.23 0.71 -0.11
CA TYR A 58 -14.75 1.00 -1.45
C TYR A 58 -16.27 1.17 -1.46
N ALA A 59 -17.00 0.36 -0.69
CA ALA A 59 -18.45 0.50 -0.56
C ALA A 59 -18.89 1.78 0.17
N LEU A 60 -18.05 2.29 1.07
CA LEU A 60 -18.32 3.51 1.85
C LEU A 60 -18.01 4.78 1.05
N ASP A 61 -16.80 4.88 0.50
CA ASP A 61 -16.40 6.01 -0.33
C ASP A 61 -15.31 5.59 -1.33
N PRO A 62 -15.70 5.21 -2.56
CA PRO A 62 -14.77 4.76 -3.58
C PRO A 62 -13.85 5.87 -4.10
N ASN A 63 -14.18 7.15 -3.86
CA ASN A 63 -13.42 8.30 -4.32
C ASN A 63 -12.79 9.08 -3.15
N SER A 64 -12.62 8.43 -1.99
CA SER A 64 -11.90 9.03 -0.86
C SER A 64 -10.39 9.08 -1.14
N TRP A 65 -9.71 10.08 -0.57
CA TRP A 65 -8.24 10.12 -0.60
C TRP A 65 -7.61 8.84 -0.03
N ARG A 66 -8.28 8.16 0.92
CA ARG A 66 -7.84 6.89 1.49
C ARG A 66 -7.90 5.74 0.48
N MET A 67 -8.89 5.73 -0.41
CA MET A 67 -8.98 4.76 -1.51
C MET A 67 -7.91 4.98 -2.56
N HIS A 68 -7.68 6.23 -2.94
CA HIS A 68 -6.60 6.57 -3.85
C HIS A 68 -5.23 6.22 -3.25
N ARG A 69 -4.98 6.56 -1.97
CA ARG A 69 -3.74 6.18 -1.27
C ARG A 69 -3.52 4.66 -1.24
N LEU A 70 -4.54 3.90 -0.86
CA LEU A 70 -4.43 2.43 -0.80
C LEU A 70 -4.20 1.81 -2.18
N SER A 71 -4.85 2.33 -3.22
CA SER A 71 -4.61 1.89 -4.60
C SER A 71 -3.19 2.21 -5.05
N ALA A 72 -2.67 3.39 -4.68
CA ALA A 72 -1.31 3.80 -4.95
C ALA A 72 -0.28 2.88 -4.31
N GLN A 73 -0.49 2.49 -3.04
CA GLN A 73 0.36 1.52 -2.33
C GLN A 73 0.38 0.17 -3.04
N ILE A 74 -0.79 -0.35 -3.42
CA ILE A 74 -0.91 -1.63 -4.15
C ILE A 74 -0.16 -1.56 -5.49
N TYR A 75 -0.30 -0.47 -6.24
CA TYR A 75 0.44 -0.27 -7.49
C TYR A 75 1.95 -0.12 -7.26
N SER A 76 2.37 0.54 -6.19
CA SER A 76 3.78 0.70 -5.82
C SER A 76 4.43 -0.66 -5.53
N GLU A 77 3.77 -1.49 -4.70
CA GLU A 77 4.22 -2.86 -4.41
C GLU A 77 4.27 -3.75 -5.66
N ALA A 78 3.36 -3.50 -6.62
CA ALA A 78 3.35 -4.17 -7.91
C ALA A 78 4.41 -3.64 -8.91
N ASN A 79 5.27 -2.69 -8.52
CA ASN A 79 6.20 -1.94 -9.38
C ASN A 79 5.52 -1.20 -10.55
N GLN A 80 4.21 -0.96 -10.45
CA GLN A 80 3.41 -0.18 -11.39
C GLN A 80 3.47 1.30 -11.01
N HIS A 81 4.69 1.88 -11.08
CA HIS A 81 4.94 3.20 -10.50
C HIS A 81 4.16 4.33 -11.17
N LYS A 82 3.81 4.21 -12.46
CA LYS A 82 3.03 5.24 -13.16
C LYS A 82 1.62 5.33 -12.58
N GLU A 83 1.01 4.17 -12.37
CA GLU A 83 -0.30 4.00 -11.75
C GLU A 83 -0.25 4.45 -10.30
N ALA A 84 0.81 4.08 -9.56
CA ALA A 84 1.01 4.53 -8.18
C ALA A 84 1.07 6.07 -8.06
N ILE A 85 1.86 6.73 -8.91
CA ILE A 85 1.97 8.20 -8.91
C ILE A 85 0.60 8.82 -9.19
N ARG A 86 -0.13 8.33 -10.20
CA ARG A 86 -1.45 8.86 -10.54
C ARG A 86 -2.44 8.77 -9.38
N GLU A 87 -2.45 7.64 -8.68
CA GLU A 87 -3.33 7.44 -7.53
C GLU A 87 -2.90 8.31 -6.33
N PHE A 88 -1.59 8.47 -6.07
CA PHE A 88 -1.12 9.41 -5.04
C PHE A 88 -1.48 10.86 -5.37
N GLU A 89 -1.32 11.30 -6.62
CA GLU A 89 -1.74 12.63 -7.07
C GLU A 89 -3.24 12.87 -6.86
N ALA A 90 -4.08 11.86 -7.12
CA ALA A 90 -5.50 11.93 -6.84
C ALA A 90 -5.78 12.05 -5.33
N ALA A 91 -5.08 11.28 -4.50
CA ALA A 91 -5.19 11.37 -3.04
C ALA A 91 -4.79 12.77 -2.53
N VAL A 92 -3.68 13.32 -3.01
CA VAL A 92 -3.18 14.65 -2.63
C VAL A 92 -4.14 15.75 -3.06
N LYS A 93 -4.72 15.67 -4.27
CA LYS A 93 -5.75 16.63 -4.70
C LYS A 93 -6.97 16.64 -3.81
N LEU A 94 -7.38 15.47 -3.30
CA LEU A 94 -8.53 15.33 -2.41
C LEU A 94 -8.22 15.75 -0.97
N SER A 95 -6.97 15.60 -0.51
CA SER A 95 -6.54 15.95 0.84
C SER A 95 -5.13 16.57 0.86
N PRO A 96 -4.97 17.82 0.40
CA PRO A 96 -3.66 18.46 0.21
C PRO A 96 -2.94 18.83 1.51
N LYS A 97 -3.59 18.63 2.66
CA LYS A 97 -3.02 18.92 3.99
C LYS A 97 -2.72 17.65 4.79
N GLN A 98 -2.81 16.47 4.17
CA GLN A 98 -2.51 15.21 4.84
C GLN A 98 -1.01 14.91 4.73
N PRO A 99 -0.22 15.01 5.81
CA PRO A 99 1.23 14.78 5.76
C PRO A 99 1.58 13.37 5.28
N ASP A 100 0.83 12.36 5.72
CA ASP A 100 1.05 10.94 5.36
C ASP A 100 1.08 10.71 3.84
N LEU A 101 0.34 11.49 3.05
CA LEU A 101 0.35 11.35 1.58
C LEU A 101 1.68 11.80 0.97
N TYR A 102 2.33 12.80 1.58
CA TYR A 102 3.62 13.30 1.14
C TYR A 102 4.76 12.42 1.64
N GLU A 103 4.62 11.80 2.82
CA GLU A 103 5.55 10.76 3.28
C GLU A 103 5.56 9.59 2.30
N GLU A 104 4.40 9.05 1.94
CA GLU A 104 4.30 7.91 1.02
C GLU A 104 4.75 8.26 -0.41
N LEU A 105 4.50 9.48 -0.88
CA LEU A 105 5.07 9.99 -2.13
C LEU A 105 6.60 10.07 -2.08
N GLY A 106 7.15 10.48 -0.94
CA GLY A 106 8.59 10.51 -0.69
C GLY A 106 9.19 9.10 -0.69
N ASP A 107 8.52 8.12 -0.09
CA ASP A 107 8.95 6.72 -0.08
C ASP A 107 8.95 6.12 -1.49
N LEU A 108 7.92 6.41 -2.30
CA LEU A 108 7.88 6.03 -3.71
C LEU A 108 9.01 6.70 -4.50
N GLY A 109 9.26 7.99 -4.27
CA GLY A 109 10.36 8.72 -4.89
C GLY A 109 11.73 8.13 -4.53
N SER A 110 11.93 7.78 -3.27
CA SER A 110 13.15 7.14 -2.75
C SER A 110 13.39 5.79 -3.42
N THR A 111 12.34 4.96 -3.48
CA THR A 111 12.35 3.66 -4.19
C THR A 111 12.72 3.84 -5.67
N LEU A 112 12.17 4.84 -6.35
CA LEU A 112 12.47 5.10 -7.75
C LEU A 112 13.94 5.52 -7.97
N VAL A 113 14.50 6.35 -7.09
CA VAL A 113 15.93 6.71 -7.12
C VAL A 113 16.81 5.48 -6.87
N GLU A 114 16.45 4.61 -5.93
CA GLU A 114 17.14 3.34 -5.70
C GLU A 114 17.16 2.44 -6.93
N GLN A 115 16.06 2.42 -7.69
CA GLN A 115 15.96 1.69 -8.96
C GLN A 115 16.67 2.38 -10.14
N GLY A 116 17.38 3.50 -9.92
CA GLY A 116 18.05 4.28 -10.96
C GLY A 116 17.08 5.11 -11.81
N LYS A 117 15.81 5.19 -11.44
CA LYS A 117 14.77 6.00 -12.12
C LYS A 117 14.72 7.41 -11.52
N SER A 118 15.88 8.03 -11.35
CA SER A 118 16.04 9.32 -10.67
C SER A 118 15.24 10.45 -11.37
N GLN A 119 15.05 10.36 -12.68
CA GLN A 119 14.21 11.29 -13.46
C GLN A 119 12.74 11.33 -13.00
N THR A 120 12.20 10.20 -12.53
CA THR A 120 10.82 10.10 -12.02
C THR A 120 10.74 10.26 -10.50
N GLY A 121 11.76 9.86 -9.76
CA GLY A 121 11.77 9.94 -8.30
C GLY A 121 12.02 11.35 -7.75
N VAL A 122 12.94 12.11 -8.36
CA VAL A 122 13.31 13.46 -7.89
C VAL A 122 12.13 14.44 -7.82
N PRO A 123 11.20 14.51 -8.80
CA PRO A 123 10.03 15.38 -8.70
C PRO A 123 9.15 15.08 -7.48
N LEU A 124 8.92 13.79 -7.18
CA LEU A 124 8.09 13.36 -6.04
C LEU A 124 8.76 13.76 -4.71
N LEU A 125 10.07 13.54 -4.61
CA LEU A 125 10.85 13.91 -3.43
C LEU A 125 10.85 15.43 -3.19
N LYS A 126 10.95 16.23 -4.26
CA LYS A 126 10.84 17.70 -4.15
C LYS A 126 9.50 18.14 -3.60
N GLU A 127 8.41 17.51 -4.05
CA GLU A 127 7.06 17.83 -3.56
C GLU A 127 6.90 17.42 -2.09
N ALA A 128 7.39 16.23 -1.72
CA ALA A 128 7.35 15.73 -0.35
C ALA A 128 8.09 16.66 0.62
N VAL A 129 9.35 17.00 0.32
CA VAL A 129 10.20 17.87 1.17
C VAL A 129 9.57 19.27 1.35
N LYS A 130 8.98 19.82 0.28
CA LYS A 130 8.35 21.15 0.31
C LYS A 130 7.20 21.21 1.32
N ILE A 131 6.42 20.14 1.46
CA ILE A 131 5.23 20.12 2.30
C ILE A 131 5.53 19.63 3.71
N LEU A 132 6.35 18.58 3.86
CA LEU A 132 6.65 18.00 5.17
C LEU A 132 7.43 18.97 6.06
N GLY A 133 8.28 19.81 5.46
CA GLY A 133 8.99 20.87 6.16
C GLY A 133 10.08 20.34 7.10
N GLY A 134 11.32 20.76 6.86
CA GLY A 134 12.49 20.31 7.62
C GLY A 134 13.13 19.03 7.05
N PRO A 135 14.27 18.59 7.62
CA PRO A 135 15.03 17.47 7.08
C PRO A 135 14.29 16.15 7.28
N THR A 136 14.06 15.43 6.19
CA THR A 136 13.38 14.14 6.13
C THR A 136 14.26 13.10 5.44
N VAL A 137 13.86 11.82 5.49
CA VAL A 137 14.51 10.77 4.69
C VAL A 137 14.48 11.12 3.19
N ALA A 138 13.43 11.81 2.73
CA ALA A 138 13.30 12.26 1.35
C ALA A 138 14.42 13.23 0.92
N ASP A 139 15.02 14.02 1.84
CA ASP A 139 16.13 14.92 1.51
C ASP A 139 17.41 14.16 1.12
N TYR A 140 17.69 13.04 1.79
CA TYR A 140 18.82 12.18 1.45
C TYR A 140 18.68 11.61 0.03
N TYR A 141 17.52 11.05 -0.28
CA TYR A 141 17.24 10.50 -1.61
C TYR A 141 17.12 11.57 -2.68
N LEU A 142 16.67 12.78 -2.32
CA LEU A 142 16.63 13.92 -3.23
C LEU A 142 18.04 14.32 -3.63
N GLY A 143 18.97 14.44 -2.66
CA GLY A 143 20.37 14.76 -2.93
C GLY A 143 21.04 13.72 -3.82
N ARG A 144 20.83 12.42 -3.53
CA ARG A 144 21.34 11.33 -4.37
C ARG A 144 20.74 11.38 -5.79
N GLY A 145 19.43 11.53 -5.90
CA GLY A 145 18.75 11.58 -7.19
C GLY A 145 19.17 12.79 -8.04
N LEU A 146 19.45 13.94 -7.41
CA LEU A 146 20.01 15.11 -8.10
C LEU A 146 21.44 14.86 -8.59
N ALA A 147 22.28 14.23 -7.76
CA ALA A 147 23.64 13.85 -8.16
C ALA A 147 23.64 12.86 -9.34
N ASP A 148 22.74 11.86 -9.34
CA ASP A 148 22.56 10.93 -10.46
C ASP A 148 22.20 11.64 -11.78
N LEU A 149 21.45 12.74 -11.69
CA LEU A 149 21.03 13.56 -12.83
C LEU A 149 22.05 14.66 -13.20
N GLY A 150 23.10 14.86 -12.40
CA GLY A 150 24.08 15.93 -12.58
C GLY A 150 23.52 17.34 -12.34
N MET A 151 22.53 17.47 -11.46
CA MET A 151 21.85 18.73 -11.12
C MET A 151 22.24 19.28 -9.75
#